data_AF-A0A170ZAZ1-F1
#
_entry.id   AF-A0A170ZAZ1-F1
#
_cell.length_a   1.000
_cell.length_b   1.000
_cell.length_c   1.000
_cell.angle_alpha   90.00
_cell.angle_beta   90.00
_cell.angle_gamma   90.00
#
_symmetry.space_group_name_H-M   'P 1'
#
loop_
_entity.id
_entity.type
_entity.pdbx_description
1 polymer ?
#
loop_
_entity_poly.entity_id
_entity_poly.type
_entity_poly.pdbx_seq_one_letter_code
_entity_poly.pdbx_strand_id
1 'polypeptide(L)'
;SKPHAAFAIAAVTVALWIEFPDFGKLLLAHFYRKCPYLIPAYWEREENESEEEYYKKLGFSYSGGTMEEANMFLKRQGGIVKLYSSIIITEIKKSMQSHNHPMGLGECWRLLVAFVKLEPKPEISATVLYDILDITGDAMVRAYGIQFHKLLHVICKSYLPKIVEVTPDGMSGGPLTRLRNFLESIAKGKILQPPKGLLPPNFW
;
A
#
# COMPACT_ATOMS: atom_id res chain seq x y z
N SER A 1 -2.97 15.88 -6.14
CA SER A 1 -2.61 15.31 -4.83
C SER A 1 -1.18 15.71 -4.52
N LYS A 2 -0.81 15.83 -3.23
CA LYS A 2 0.56 16.16 -2.79
C LYS A 2 1.14 14.97 -2.01
N PRO A 3 1.77 13.97 -2.66
CA PRO A 3 2.23 12.74 -1.99
C PRO A 3 3.19 13.00 -0.82
N HIS A 4 3.99 14.06 -0.89
CA HIS A 4 4.93 14.43 0.18
C HIS A 4 4.26 14.84 1.50
N ALA A 5 2.98 15.22 1.47
CA ALA A 5 2.23 15.53 2.69
C ALA A 5 1.97 14.28 3.56
N ALA A 6 2.08 13.07 2.99
CA ALA A 6 1.79 11.83 3.69
C ALA A 6 2.71 11.62 4.91
N PHE A 7 3.98 12.01 4.85
CA PHE A 7 4.93 11.80 5.94
C PHE A 7 4.71 12.72 7.14
N ALA A 8 4.31 13.98 6.90
CA ALA A 8 3.93 14.88 7.99
C ALA A 8 2.68 14.35 8.72
N ILE A 9 1.69 13.87 7.96
CA ILE A 9 0.48 13.25 8.53
C ILE A 9 0.86 11.95 9.27
N ALA A 10 1.68 11.10 8.68
CA ALA A 10 2.14 9.85 9.29
C ALA A 10 2.88 10.08 10.62
N ALA A 11 3.74 11.10 10.72
CA ALA A 11 4.46 11.41 11.95
C ALA A 11 3.53 11.84 13.09
N VAL A 12 2.50 12.63 12.80
CA VAL A 12 1.46 12.97 13.78
C VAL A 12 0.66 11.72 14.16
N THR A 13 0.28 10.91 13.16
CA THR A 13 -0.45 9.66 13.38
C THR A 13 0.31 8.69 14.28
N VAL A 14 1.61 8.47 14.06
CA VAL A 14 2.44 7.58 14.88
C VAL A 14 2.50 8.09 16.33
N ALA A 15 2.72 9.39 16.51
CA ALA A 15 2.75 9.99 17.86
C ALA A 15 1.39 9.84 18.58
N LEU A 16 0.27 10.10 17.89
CA LEU A 16 -1.07 9.91 18.45
C LEU A 16 -1.38 8.45 18.74
N TRP A 17 -0.93 7.52 17.89
CA TRP A 17 -1.15 6.09 18.11
C TRP A 17 -0.39 5.58 19.33
N ILE A 18 0.86 6.02 19.52
CA ILE A 18 1.66 5.68 20.70
C ILE A 18 0.96 6.17 21.98
N GLU A 19 0.50 7.42 21.98
CA GLU A 19 -0.18 8.02 23.14
C GLU A 19 -1.58 7.42 23.38
N PHE A 20 -2.32 7.16 22.31
CA PHE A 20 -3.71 6.70 22.33
C PHE A 20 -3.88 5.42 21.48
N PRO A 21 -3.58 4.23 22.03
CA PRO A 21 -3.64 2.98 21.26
C PRO A 21 -5.01 2.70 20.61
N ASP A 22 -6.11 3.14 21.24
CA ASP A 22 -7.46 2.97 20.69
C ASP A 22 -7.71 3.83 19.44
N PHE A 23 -7.10 5.01 19.35
CA PHE A 23 -7.10 5.81 18.11
C PHE A 23 -6.50 4.99 16.97
N GLY A 24 -5.39 4.30 17.21
CA GLY A 24 -4.73 3.45 16.23
C GLY A 24 -5.58 2.27 15.76
N LYS A 25 -6.29 1.60 16.67
CA LYS A 25 -7.24 0.54 16.33
C LYS A 25 -8.37 1.06 15.44
N LEU A 26 -8.95 2.21 15.79
CA LEU A 26 -10.01 2.85 15.01
C LEU A 26 -9.50 3.31 13.64
N LEU A 27 -8.27 3.81 13.58
CA LEU A 27 -7.63 4.21 12.34
C LEU A 27 -7.43 3.00 11.41
N LEU A 28 -6.92 1.88 11.92
CA LEU A 28 -6.82 0.63 11.14
C LEU A 28 -8.17 0.15 10.64
N ALA A 29 -9.19 0.15 11.49
CA ALA A 29 -10.56 -0.20 11.08
C ALA A 29 -11.05 0.72 9.94
N HIS A 30 -10.73 2.02 10.00
CA HIS A 30 -11.07 2.94 8.93
C HIS A 30 -10.27 2.68 7.64
N PHE A 31 -8.98 2.40 7.75
CA PHE A 31 -8.14 2.01 6.60
C PHE A 31 -8.70 0.78 5.90
N TYR A 32 -8.99 -0.28 6.65
CA TYR A 32 -9.51 -1.52 6.09
C TYR A 32 -10.89 -1.36 5.47
N ARG A 33 -11.77 -0.54 6.07
CA ARG A 33 -13.08 -0.26 5.48
C ARG A 33 -12.99 0.58 4.20
N LYS A 34 -12.03 1.50 4.09
CA LYS A 34 -11.91 2.42 2.92
C LYS A 34 -10.99 1.90 1.82
N CYS A 35 -10.01 1.08 2.20
CA CYS A 35 -9.04 0.41 1.36
C CYS A 35 -8.95 -1.07 1.78
N PRO A 36 -9.96 -1.87 1.38
CA PRO A 36 -10.04 -3.29 1.74
C PRO A 36 -8.79 -4.08 1.33
N TYR A 37 -8.09 -3.63 0.29
CA TYR A 37 -6.86 -4.24 -0.23
C TYR A 37 -5.63 -4.15 0.69
N LEU A 38 -5.71 -3.41 1.80
CA LEU A 38 -4.72 -3.47 2.89
C LEU A 38 -4.89 -4.70 3.78
N ILE A 39 -6.01 -5.40 3.66
CA ILE A 39 -6.18 -6.78 4.12
C ILE A 39 -5.84 -7.66 2.91
N PRO A 40 -4.98 -8.67 3.08
CA PRO A 40 -4.63 -9.59 1.99
C PRO A 40 -5.77 -10.60 1.74
N ALA A 41 -6.92 -10.10 1.30
CA ALA A 41 -8.08 -10.87 0.90
C ALA A 41 -8.80 -10.13 -0.25
N TYR A 42 -9.39 -10.88 -1.17
CA TYR A 42 -10.35 -10.33 -2.13
C TYR A 42 -11.74 -10.82 -1.76
N TRP A 43 -12.66 -9.89 -1.63
CA TRP A 43 -14.05 -10.21 -1.33
C TRP A 43 -14.76 -10.63 -2.60
N GLU A 44 -15.49 -11.73 -2.51
CA GLU A 44 -16.38 -12.20 -3.55
C GLU A 44 -17.78 -11.64 -3.33
N ARG A 45 -18.57 -11.58 -4.40
CA ARG A 45 -19.96 -11.16 -4.32
C ARG A 45 -20.80 -12.31 -3.77
N GLU A 46 -21.66 -12.01 -2.80
CA GLU A 46 -22.60 -12.99 -2.25
C GLU A 46 -23.85 -13.08 -3.13
N GLU A 47 -24.53 -14.24 -3.16
CA GLU A 47 -25.68 -14.49 -4.07
C GLU A 47 -26.80 -13.47 -3.94
N ASN A 48 -27.06 -12.98 -2.72
CA ASN A 48 -28.12 -12.02 -2.41
C ASN A 48 -27.63 -10.56 -2.33
N GLU A 49 -26.34 -10.31 -2.58
CA GLU A 49 -25.76 -8.97 -2.48
C GLU A 49 -26.02 -8.17 -3.75
N SER A 50 -26.53 -6.95 -3.59
CA SER A 50 -26.70 -6.03 -4.73
C SER A 50 -25.34 -5.61 -5.28
N GLU A 51 -25.33 -5.17 -6.54
CA GLU A 51 -24.10 -4.69 -7.18
C GLU A 51 -23.49 -3.50 -6.42
N GLU A 52 -24.33 -2.58 -5.94
CA GLU A 52 -23.89 -1.43 -5.16
C GLU A 52 -23.28 -1.83 -3.81
N GLU A 53 -23.88 -2.78 -3.09
CA GLU A 53 -23.32 -3.30 -1.84
C GLU A 53 -21.96 -3.96 -2.08
N TYR A 54 -21.85 -4.76 -3.15
CA TYR A 54 -20.60 -5.40 -3.54
C TYR A 54 -19.50 -4.39 -3.87
N TYR A 55 -19.77 -3.38 -4.69
CA TYR A 55 -18.76 -2.36 -5.01
C TYR A 55 -18.40 -1.49 -3.81
N LYS A 56 -19.36 -1.19 -2.91
CA LYS A 56 -19.05 -0.55 -1.62
C LYS A 56 -18.14 -1.42 -0.75
N LYS A 57 -18.36 -2.74 -0.73
CA LYS A 57 -17.48 -3.72 -0.05
C LYS A 57 -16.07 -3.75 -0.62
N LEU A 58 -15.92 -3.56 -1.94
CA LEU A 58 -14.63 -3.35 -2.61
C LEU A 58 -14.03 -1.94 -2.37
N GLY A 59 -14.76 -1.08 -1.65
CA GLY A 59 -14.30 0.24 -1.25
C GLY A 59 -14.60 1.35 -2.26
N PHE A 60 -15.45 1.13 -3.26
CA PHE A 60 -15.95 2.20 -4.13
C PHE A 60 -16.84 3.17 -3.35
N SER A 61 -16.80 4.44 -3.73
CA SER A 61 -17.72 5.44 -3.20
C SER A 61 -18.89 5.68 -4.15
N TYR A 62 -20.03 6.08 -3.60
CA TYR A 62 -21.22 6.45 -4.36
C TYR A 62 -21.60 7.88 -3.98
N SER A 63 -21.87 8.72 -4.98
CA SER A 63 -22.29 10.11 -4.79
C SER A 63 -23.57 10.35 -5.57
N GLY A 64 -24.68 10.64 -4.88
CA GLY A 64 -25.98 10.83 -5.52
C GLY A 64 -26.49 9.60 -6.28
N GLY A 65 -26.12 8.38 -5.83
CA GLY A 65 -26.45 7.12 -6.51
C GLY A 65 -25.49 6.71 -7.62
N THR A 66 -24.54 7.56 -8.00
CA THR A 66 -23.56 7.26 -9.04
C THR A 66 -22.28 6.69 -8.44
N MET A 67 -21.82 5.57 -8.99
CA MET A 67 -20.54 4.94 -8.62
C MET A 67 -19.35 5.82 -9.02
N GLU A 68 -18.34 5.88 -8.17
CA GLU A 68 -17.07 6.55 -8.44
C GLU A 68 -16.38 5.97 -9.68
N GLU A 69 -15.92 6.88 -10.55
CA GLU A 69 -15.08 6.58 -11.70
C GLU A 69 -13.83 5.77 -11.33
N ALA A 70 -13.50 4.73 -12.10
CA ALA A 70 -12.39 3.81 -11.83
C ALA A 70 -11.04 4.52 -11.61
N ASN A 71 -10.75 5.56 -12.40
CA ASN A 71 -9.53 6.35 -12.24
C ASN A 71 -9.48 7.13 -10.91
N MET A 72 -10.62 7.66 -10.46
CA MET A 72 -10.72 8.36 -9.17
C MET A 72 -10.59 7.36 -8.02
N PHE A 73 -11.24 6.21 -8.15
CA PHE A 73 -11.12 5.09 -7.23
C PHE A 73 -9.64 4.67 -7.06
N LEU A 74 -8.94 4.33 -8.14
CA LEU A 74 -7.53 3.90 -8.08
C LEU A 74 -6.63 4.98 -7.47
N LYS A 75 -6.87 6.26 -7.78
CA LYS A 75 -6.13 7.38 -7.21
C LYS A 75 -6.36 7.52 -5.70
N ARG A 76 -7.60 7.33 -5.25
CA ARG A 76 -7.97 7.37 -3.83
C ARG A 76 -7.38 6.19 -3.08
N GLN A 77 -7.51 4.97 -3.62
CA GLN A 77 -6.92 3.76 -3.04
C GLN A 77 -5.39 3.90 -2.90
N GLY A 78 -4.70 4.31 -3.96
CA GLY A 78 -3.27 4.56 -3.91
C GLY A 78 -2.86 5.64 -2.90
N GLY A 79 -3.66 6.69 -2.74
CA GLY A 79 -3.43 7.70 -1.70
C GLY A 79 -3.52 7.14 -0.28
N ILE A 80 -4.50 6.26 -0.02
CA ILE A 80 -4.66 5.58 1.27
C ILE A 80 -3.48 4.63 1.53
N VAL A 81 -3.12 3.81 0.54
CA VAL A 81 -1.99 2.87 0.62
C VAL A 81 -0.69 3.62 0.91
N LYS A 82 -0.42 4.73 0.22
CA LYS A 82 0.75 5.57 0.48
C LYS A 82 0.81 6.08 1.92
N LEU A 83 -0.32 6.57 2.46
CA LEU A 83 -0.36 7.02 3.85
C LEU A 83 -0.12 5.87 4.84
N TYR A 84 -0.78 4.73 4.62
CA TYR A 84 -0.59 3.52 5.42
C TYR A 84 0.89 3.06 5.42
N SER A 85 1.50 3.02 4.24
CA SER A 85 2.93 2.70 4.08
C SER A 85 3.84 3.75 4.69
N SER A 86 3.50 5.04 4.61
CA SER A 86 4.26 6.11 5.28
C SER A 86 4.22 5.95 6.80
N ILE A 87 3.08 5.58 7.39
CA ILE A 87 2.97 5.28 8.84
C ILE A 87 3.91 4.14 9.22
N ILE A 88 4.02 3.09 8.41
CA ILE A 88 4.89 1.94 8.71
C ILE A 88 6.37 2.33 8.82
N ILE A 89 6.86 3.24 7.97
CA ILE A 89 8.28 3.58 7.89
C ILE A 89 8.65 4.88 8.62
N THR A 90 7.68 5.59 9.18
CA THR A 90 7.96 6.84 9.89
C THR A 90 8.61 6.54 11.23
N GLU A 91 9.75 7.17 11.49
CA GLU A 91 10.46 7.00 12.76
C GLU A 91 9.68 7.60 13.93
N ILE A 92 9.83 6.98 15.10
CA ILE A 92 9.30 7.52 16.35
C ILE A 92 10.10 8.77 16.73
N LYS A 93 9.40 9.81 17.19
CA LYS A 93 10.04 11.03 17.70
C LYS A 93 11.04 10.70 18.80
N LYS A 94 12.15 11.43 18.87
CA LYS A 94 13.22 11.19 19.85
C LYS A 94 12.73 11.13 21.30
N SER A 95 11.80 12.02 21.67
CA SER A 95 11.19 12.05 22.99
C SER A 95 10.33 10.82 23.34
N MET A 96 9.96 10.02 22.34
CA MET A 96 9.10 8.83 22.47
C MET A 96 9.85 7.52 22.19
N GLN A 97 11.18 7.53 22.06
CA GLN A 97 11.99 6.35 21.71
C GLN A 97 11.92 5.19 22.72
N SER A 98 11.43 5.43 23.94
CA SER A 98 11.14 4.38 24.91
C SER A 98 9.95 3.50 24.52
N HIS A 99 9.15 3.92 23.54
CA HIS A 99 7.98 3.19 23.06
C HIS A 99 8.29 2.40 21.78
N ASN A 100 7.55 1.31 21.57
CA ASN A 100 7.64 0.53 20.34
C ASN A 100 6.82 1.16 19.21
N HIS A 101 7.28 1.00 17.96
CA HIS A 101 6.54 1.48 16.80
C HIS A 101 5.26 0.64 16.62
N PRO A 102 4.08 1.24 16.46
CA PRO A 102 2.79 0.51 16.48
C PRO A 102 2.56 -0.45 15.31
N MET A 103 3.18 -0.21 14.14
CA MET A 103 3.09 -1.11 12.96
C MET A 103 4.45 -1.68 12.52
N GLY A 104 5.38 -0.80 12.12
CA GLY A 104 6.76 -1.17 11.81
C GLY A 104 6.90 -2.07 10.57
N LEU A 105 8.15 -2.32 10.15
CA LEU A 105 8.45 -3.04 8.91
C LEU A 105 8.02 -4.52 8.91
N GLY A 106 7.79 -5.10 10.09
CA GLY A 106 7.24 -6.46 10.23
C GLY A 106 5.84 -6.60 9.61
N GLU A 107 4.98 -5.59 9.79
CA GLU A 107 3.65 -5.59 9.18
C GLU A 107 3.71 -5.43 7.66
N CYS A 108 4.63 -4.60 7.13
CA CYS A 108 4.83 -4.50 5.69
C CYS A 108 5.27 -5.83 5.08
N TRP A 109 6.21 -6.53 5.73
CA TRP A 109 6.65 -7.86 5.31
C TRP A 109 5.47 -8.84 5.25
N ARG A 110 4.68 -8.93 6.32
CA ARG A 110 3.48 -9.80 6.38
C ARG A 110 2.50 -9.47 5.27
N LEU A 111 2.19 -8.18 5.10
CA LEU A 111 1.26 -7.71 4.08
C LEU A 111 1.74 -8.10 2.68
N LEU A 112 2.99 -7.80 2.32
CA LEU A 112 3.53 -8.12 0.99
C LEU A 112 3.52 -9.62 0.72
N VAL A 113 3.98 -10.44 1.67
CA VAL A 113 4.02 -11.90 1.53
C VAL A 113 2.61 -12.49 1.39
N ALA A 114 1.64 -11.98 2.14
CA ALA A 114 0.26 -12.43 2.03
C ALA A 114 -0.38 -11.96 0.72
N PHE A 115 -0.11 -10.73 0.29
CA PHE A 115 -0.65 -10.15 -0.93
C PHE A 115 -0.20 -10.89 -2.19
N VAL A 116 1.08 -11.27 -2.29
CA VAL A 116 1.61 -11.99 -3.46
C VAL A 116 1.13 -13.45 -3.56
N LYS A 117 0.45 -13.97 -2.53
CA LYS A 117 -0.17 -15.29 -2.55
C LYS A 117 -1.60 -15.27 -3.12
N LEU A 118 -2.23 -14.11 -3.20
CA LEU A 118 -3.58 -13.99 -3.75
C LEU A 118 -3.56 -14.12 -5.26
N GLU A 119 -4.70 -14.40 -5.89
CA GLU A 119 -4.84 -14.22 -7.33
C GLU A 119 -5.08 -12.73 -7.64
N PRO A 120 -4.25 -12.08 -8.49
CA PRO A 120 -4.33 -10.65 -8.69
C PRO A 120 -5.65 -10.22 -9.36
N LYS A 121 -6.03 -8.98 -9.13
CA LYS A 121 -7.14 -8.29 -9.78
C LYS A 121 -6.60 -7.20 -10.72
N PRO A 122 -7.24 -6.96 -11.86
CA PRO A 122 -6.81 -5.94 -12.83
C PRO A 122 -6.66 -4.56 -12.19
N GLU A 123 -5.60 -3.84 -12.56
CA GLU A 123 -5.23 -2.48 -12.13
C GLU A 123 -4.98 -2.25 -10.62
N ILE A 124 -5.88 -2.70 -9.73
CA ILE A 124 -5.79 -2.45 -8.29
C ILE A 124 -4.62 -3.19 -7.66
N SER A 125 -4.35 -4.44 -8.04
CA SER A 125 -3.21 -5.19 -7.50
C SER A 125 -1.88 -4.55 -7.88
N ALA A 126 -1.77 -4.05 -9.12
CA ALA A 126 -0.59 -3.30 -9.55
C ALA A 126 -0.45 -1.97 -8.80
N THR A 127 -1.56 -1.26 -8.57
CA THR A 127 -1.58 0.02 -7.84
C THR A 127 -1.12 -0.15 -6.40
N VAL A 128 -1.75 -1.06 -5.66
CA VAL A 128 -1.45 -1.32 -4.24
C VAL A 128 0.00 -1.79 -4.09
N LEU A 129 0.42 -2.76 -4.90
CA LEU A 129 1.77 -3.31 -4.79
C LEU A 129 2.84 -2.27 -5.13
N TYR A 130 2.66 -1.50 -6.21
CA TYR A 130 3.59 -0.43 -6.56
C TYR A 130 3.65 0.61 -5.44
N ASP A 131 2.52 1.09 -4.94
CA ASP A 131 2.50 2.16 -3.93
C ASP A 131 3.12 1.72 -2.59
N ILE A 132 2.96 0.45 -2.18
CA ILE A 132 3.66 -0.10 -1.01
C ILE A 132 5.16 -0.14 -1.25
N LEU A 133 5.60 -0.66 -2.41
CA LEU A 133 7.03 -0.81 -2.72
C LEU A 133 7.74 0.54 -2.92
N ASP A 134 7.08 1.51 -3.55
CA ASP A 134 7.60 2.86 -3.80
C ASP A 134 7.88 3.61 -2.50
N ILE A 135 7.02 3.42 -1.49
CA ILE A 135 7.19 4.03 -0.17
C ILE A 135 8.15 3.23 0.71
N THR A 136 7.97 1.92 0.81
CA THR A 136 8.66 1.12 1.84
C THR A 136 9.94 0.44 1.35
N GLY A 137 10.18 0.38 0.04
CA GLY A 137 11.19 -0.51 -0.55
C GLY A 137 12.60 -0.29 -0.02
N ASP A 138 13.03 0.96 0.09
CA ASP A 138 14.34 1.32 0.64
C ASP A 138 14.50 0.90 2.12
N ALA A 139 13.48 1.14 2.96
CA ALA A 139 13.48 0.70 4.36
C ALA A 139 13.46 -0.84 4.48
N MET A 140 12.72 -1.52 3.61
CA MET A 140 12.66 -2.99 3.56
C MET A 140 14.00 -3.61 3.13
N VAL A 141 14.71 -3.00 2.17
CA VAL A 141 16.08 -3.42 1.80
C VAL A 141 17.02 -3.28 2.99
N ARG A 142 17.00 -2.16 3.71
CA ARG A 142 17.85 -1.97 4.90
C ARG A 142 17.56 -3.00 5.99
N ALA A 143 16.29 -3.30 6.24
CA ALA A 143 15.90 -4.18 7.33
C ALA A 143 16.07 -5.67 7.03
N TYR A 144 15.78 -6.10 5.79
CA TYR A 144 15.71 -7.53 5.43
C TYR A 144 16.73 -7.96 4.36
N GLY A 145 17.47 -7.03 3.75
CA GLY A 145 18.56 -7.30 2.82
C GLY A 145 18.18 -8.30 1.74
N ILE A 146 18.91 -9.42 1.69
CA ILE A 146 18.73 -10.47 0.68
C ILE A 146 17.32 -11.11 0.71
N GLN A 147 16.67 -11.17 1.86
CA GLN A 147 15.32 -11.78 1.95
C GLN A 147 14.29 -10.93 1.22
N PHE A 148 14.40 -9.59 1.30
CA PHE A 148 13.53 -8.71 0.53
C PHE A 148 13.82 -8.78 -0.97
N HIS A 149 15.09 -8.93 -1.37
CA HIS A 149 15.43 -9.16 -2.78
C HIS A 149 14.83 -10.46 -3.33
N LYS A 150 14.80 -11.54 -2.54
CA LYS A 150 14.11 -12.78 -2.91
C LYS A 150 12.60 -12.54 -3.10
N LEU A 151 11.96 -11.76 -2.22
CA LEU A 151 10.56 -11.39 -2.37
C LEU A 151 10.31 -10.56 -3.64
N LEU A 152 11.16 -9.57 -3.94
CA LEU A 152 11.11 -8.80 -5.19
C LEU A 152 11.27 -9.70 -6.42
N HIS A 153 12.14 -10.71 -6.34
CA HIS A 153 12.32 -11.70 -7.40
C HIS A 153 11.03 -12.51 -7.63
N VAL A 154 10.39 -13.00 -6.56
CA VAL A 154 9.08 -13.69 -6.65
C VAL A 154 8.02 -12.77 -7.24
N ILE A 155 7.96 -11.51 -6.81
CA ILE A 155 7.05 -10.52 -7.39
C ILE A 155 7.30 -10.37 -8.89
N CYS A 156 8.55 -10.24 -9.32
CA CYS A 156 8.90 -10.02 -10.72
C CYS A 156 8.66 -11.26 -11.60
N LYS A 157 9.01 -12.47 -11.11
CA LYS A 157 9.02 -13.69 -11.92
C LYS A 157 7.73 -14.50 -11.83
N SER A 158 6.98 -14.37 -10.74
CA SER A 158 5.78 -15.17 -10.51
C SER A 158 4.52 -14.32 -10.45
N TYR A 159 4.53 -13.20 -9.70
CA TYR A 159 3.31 -12.44 -9.47
C TYR A 159 2.98 -11.45 -10.61
N LEU A 160 3.98 -10.73 -11.12
CA LEU A 160 3.79 -9.76 -12.20
C LEU A 160 3.21 -10.41 -13.48
N PRO A 161 3.67 -11.59 -13.94
CA PRO A 161 3.04 -12.28 -15.08
C PRO A 161 1.56 -12.56 -14.85
N LYS A 162 1.16 -13.01 -13.66
CA LYS A 162 -0.26 -13.21 -13.32
C LYS A 162 -1.07 -11.92 -13.41
N ILE A 163 -0.51 -10.78 -12.97
CA ILE A 163 -1.18 -9.48 -13.13
C ILE A 163 -1.40 -9.15 -14.61
N VAL A 164 -0.40 -9.44 -15.47
CA VAL A 164 -0.53 -9.23 -16.92
C VAL A 164 -1.63 -10.11 -17.50
N GLU A 165 -1.66 -11.39 -17.15
CA GLU A 165 -2.63 -12.37 -17.65
C GLU A 165 -4.07 -11.99 -17.32
N VAL A 166 -4.34 -11.52 -16.10
CA VAL A 166 -5.70 -11.12 -15.71
C VAL A 166 -6.10 -9.75 -16.24
N THR A 167 -5.16 -8.93 -16.73
CA THR A 167 -5.43 -7.56 -17.19
C THR A 167 -5.81 -7.58 -18.69
N PRO A 168 -7.03 -7.19 -19.08
CA PRO A 168 -7.45 -7.22 -20.48
C PRO A 168 -6.61 -6.32 -21.40
N ASP A 169 -6.49 -6.71 -22.67
CA ASP A 169 -5.87 -5.90 -23.71
C ASP A 169 -6.63 -4.55 -23.84
N GLY A 170 -5.89 -3.44 -23.69
CA GLY A 170 -6.47 -2.08 -23.62
C GLY A 170 -6.72 -1.55 -22.20
N MET A 171 -6.73 -2.42 -21.18
CA MET A 171 -6.69 -2.06 -19.75
C MET A 171 -5.29 -2.18 -19.14
N SER A 172 -4.27 -2.47 -19.96
CA SER A 172 -2.85 -2.45 -19.60
C SER A 172 -2.34 -1.02 -19.31
N GLY A 173 -3.07 -0.31 -18.46
CA GLY A 173 -2.97 1.11 -18.18
C GLY A 173 -1.78 1.48 -17.31
N GLY A 174 -1.86 2.71 -16.78
CA GLY A 174 -0.79 3.33 -16.01
C GLY A 174 -0.27 2.53 -14.82
N PRO A 175 -1.10 1.84 -14.00
CA PRO A 175 -0.62 1.11 -12.83
C PRO A 175 0.32 -0.06 -13.16
N LEU A 176 -0.05 -0.92 -14.10
CA LEU A 176 0.76 -2.08 -14.49
C LEU A 176 2.11 -1.63 -15.07
N THR A 177 2.09 -0.63 -15.94
CA THR A 177 3.30 -0.07 -16.53
C THR A 177 4.23 0.54 -15.47
N ARG A 178 3.69 1.25 -14.48
CA ARG A 178 4.47 1.80 -13.36
C ARG A 178 5.12 0.70 -12.52
N LEU A 179 4.37 -0.34 -12.13
CA LEU A 179 4.90 -1.47 -11.38
C LEU A 179 6.01 -2.18 -12.16
N ARG A 180 5.77 -2.48 -13.45
CA ARG A 180 6.75 -3.14 -14.32
C ARG A 180 8.03 -2.33 -14.41
N ASN A 181 7.94 -1.04 -14.76
CA ASN A 181 9.11 -0.16 -14.88
C ASN A 181 9.89 -0.05 -13.56
N PHE A 182 9.19 0.02 -12.43
CA PHE A 182 9.81 0.02 -11.11
C PHE A 182 10.63 -1.26 -10.87
N LEU A 183 10.02 -2.43 -11.06
CA LEU A 183 10.68 -3.72 -10.85
C LEU A 183 11.85 -3.95 -11.82
N GLU A 184 11.68 -3.62 -13.11
CA GLU A 184 12.74 -3.71 -14.11
C GLU A 184 13.93 -2.81 -13.76
N SER A 185 13.67 -1.61 -13.23
CA SER A 185 14.75 -0.71 -12.83
C SER A 185 15.61 -1.32 -11.72
N ILE A 186 14.99 -1.97 -10.73
CA ILE A 186 15.70 -2.68 -9.65
C ILE A 186 16.48 -3.87 -10.22
N ALA A 187 15.87 -4.65 -11.12
CA ALA A 187 16.53 -5.78 -11.78
C ALA A 187 17.76 -5.35 -12.59
N LYS A 188 17.76 -4.12 -13.13
CA LYS A 188 18.91 -3.48 -13.82
C LYS A 188 19.94 -2.87 -12.86
N GLY A 189 19.81 -3.08 -11.55
CA GLY A 189 20.77 -2.61 -10.54
C GLY A 189 20.46 -1.23 -9.97
N LYS A 190 19.27 -0.66 -10.21
CA LYS A 190 18.87 0.58 -9.54
C LYS A 190 18.77 0.34 -8.03
N ILE A 191 19.53 1.15 -7.28
CA ILE A 191 19.44 1.19 -5.82
C ILE A 191 18.15 1.91 -5.42
N LEU A 192 17.34 1.26 -4.57
CA LEU A 192 16.17 1.89 -3.98
C LEU A 192 16.59 3.04 -3.07
N GLN A 193 15.95 4.18 -3.25
CA GLN A 193 16.21 5.40 -2.49
C GLN A 193 15.08 5.64 -1.49
N PRO A 194 15.33 6.35 -0.37
CA PRO A 194 14.28 6.78 0.52
C PRO A 194 13.17 7.53 -0.24
N PRO A 195 11.89 7.33 0.14
CA PRO A 195 10.79 7.97 -0.56
C PRO A 195 10.85 9.48 -0.41
N LYS A 196 10.49 10.18 -1.49
CA LYS A 196 10.50 11.65 -1.51
C LYS A 196 9.54 12.21 -0.46
N GLY A 197 10.06 13.10 0.39
CA GLY A 197 9.28 13.74 1.46
C GLY A 197 9.33 13.00 2.79
N LEU A 198 10.10 11.90 2.91
CA LEU A 198 10.42 11.31 4.21
C LEU A 198 11.04 12.38 5.11
N LEU A 199 10.53 12.49 6.34
CA LEU A 199 11.03 13.48 7.30
C LEU A 199 12.44 13.08 7.75
N PRO A 200 13.41 14.01 7.78
CA PRO A 200 14.75 13.69 8.24
C PRO A 200 14.78 13.42 9.76
N PRO A 201 15.78 12.68 10.28
CA PRO A 201 15.87 12.31 11.71
C PRO A 201 15.94 13.49 12.70
N ASN A 202 16.26 14.69 12.20
CA ASN A 202 16.34 15.93 12.97
C ASN A 202 15.15 16.87 12.73
N PHE A 203 14.08 16.40 12.09
CA PHE A 203 12.89 17.22 11.87
C PHE A 203 12.16 17.57 13.18
N TRP A 204 12.18 16.65 14.16
CA TRP A 204 11.55 16.80 15.48
C TRP A 204 12.61 16.83 16.59
#